data_AF-A0A151JP54-F1
#
_entry.id   AF-A0A151JP54-F1
#
_cell.length_a   1.000
_cell.length_b   1.000
_cell.length_c   1.000
_cell.angle_alpha   90.00
_cell.angle_beta   90.00
_cell.angle_gamma   90.00
#
_symmetry.space_group_name_H-M   'P 1'
#
loop_
_entity.id
_entity.type
_entity.pdbx_description
1 polymer ?
#
loop_
_entity_poly.entity_id
_entity_poly.type
_entity_poly.pdbx_seq_one_letter_code
_entity_poly.pdbx_strand_id
1 'polypeptide(L)'
;MDKEVEDLFNRATSIDTVDIYRVWEQKCDECLDFLRETCQNSKRQRTSTGVVNASIARLARLEGLRNVLRQRFKHVGSGRVESQKSGFSWLEIETAFNNRVLTGVVLNSSYIEPRQFLDDARDIVIDRIRDNLQKYNCLKVNTIFNGEFVADAKRSAKSITTKNYELFNTSDLREWYDEHVMDDILAAMEEFPERDSGWELSRISNLIVNVNKYNPMHAGCWVELSREIMLKKAVINVRSMDNACFALSVVAALYPAEKHVNRKSSYPDYTTVLKLEGITKEKYISLTKYVKATANSKRGTDCLKLRFVDSFKFLNTSLEKLISYLDKSKLKIIRSEFSNLDAEDIDLLTRKGVFPYEYIDSIDKLNETSLPPRELFYSSLTDETASDDDYQHATNVWRRF
;
A
#
# COMPACT_ATOMS: atom_id res chain seq x y z
N MET A 1 11.42 -4.10 35.41
CA MET A 1 10.98 -4.73 34.16
C MET A 1 11.96 -4.58 33.00
N ASP A 2 12.16 -3.41 32.38
CA ASP A 2 13.02 -3.33 31.17
C ASP A 2 14.46 -3.84 31.37
N LYS A 3 15.10 -3.52 32.51
CA LYS A 3 16.43 -4.05 32.86
C LYS A 3 16.42 -5.56 33.14
N GLU A 4 15.30 -6.09 33.62
CA GLU A 4 15.15 -7.53 33.91
C GLU A 4 14.96 -8.33 32.62
N VAL A 5 14.27 -7.76 31.62
CA VAL A 5 14.17 -8.36 30.28
C VAL A 5 15.56 -8.47 29.64
N GLU A 6 16.39 -7.42 29.73
CA GLU A 6 17.78 -7.47 29.23
C GLU A 6 18.66 -8.44 30.05
N ASP A 7 18.48 -8.51 31.37
CA ASP A 7 19.15 -9.52 32.21
C ASP A 7 18.80 -10.95 31.77
N LEU A 8 17.53 -11.22 31.45
CA LEU A 8 17.10 -12.52 30.95
C LEU A 8 17.76 -12.89 29.62
N PHE A 9 17.93 -11.92 28.71
CA PHE A 9 18.64 -12.16 27.45
C PHE A 9 20.11 -12.53 27.68
N ASN A 10 20.80 -11.81 28.57
CA ASN A 10 22.20 -12.09 28.88
C ASN A 10 22.36 -13.45 29.55
N ARG A 11 21.52 -13.74 30.55
CA ARG A 11 21.56 -14.99 31.32
C ARG A 11 21.14 -16.21 30.52
N ALA A 12 20.34 -16.06 29.46
CA ALA A 12 19.96 -17.17 28.59
C ALA A 12 21.16 -17.91 27.99
N THR A 13 22.28 -17.21 27.78
CA THR A 13 23.51 -17.79 27.21
C THR A 13 24.30 -18.64 28.20
N SER A 14 24.11 -18.43 29.51
CA SER A 14 24.85 -19.11 30.58
C SER A 14 24.04 -20.21 31.28
N ILE A 15 22.84 -20.54 30.78
CA ILE A 15 22.02 -21.63 31.34
C ILE A 15 22.61 -22.98 30.91
N ASP A 16 23.08 -23.74 31.89
CA ASP A 16 23.71 -25.05 31.72
C ASP A 16 22.99 -26.18 32.48
N THR A 17 22.15 -25.84 33.48
CA THR A 17 21.43 -26.81 34.32
C THR A 17 19.91 -26.60 34.30
N VAL A 18 19.17 -27.68 34.56
CA VAL A 18 17.69 -27.67 34.62
C VAL A 18 17.18 -26.75 35.73
N ASP A 19 17.86 -26.68 36.87
CA ASP A 19 17.45 -25.83 37.99
C ASP A 19 17.59 -24.34 37.66
N ILE A 20 18.71 -23.95 37.02
CA ILE A 20 18.90 -22.58 36.52
C ILE A 20 17.86 -22.26 35.45
N TYR A 21 17.56 -23.21 34.56
CA TYR A 21 16.52 -23.05 33.54
C TYR A 21 15.14 -22.80 34.18
N ARG A 22 14.75 -23.55 35.21
CA ARG A 22 13.44 -23.37 35.88
C ARG A 22 13.30 -21.97 36.51
N VAL A 23 14.37 -21.48 37.16
CA VAL A 23 14.39 -20.13 37.72
C VAL A 23 14.33 -19.06 36.62
N TRP A 24 14.99 -19.31 35.49
CA TRP A 24 14.92 -18.42 34.33
C TRP A 24 13.51 -18.44 33.69
N GLU A 25 12.89 -19.62 33.53
CA GLU A 25 11.56 -19.78 32.93
C GLU A 25 10.49 -19.05 33.74
N GLN A 26 10.53 -19.13 35.06
CA GLN A 26 9.60 -18.39 35.92
C GLN A 26 9.71 -16.87 35.72
N LYS A 27 10.93 -16.32 35.74
CA LYS A 27 11.15 -14.89 35.49
C LYS A 27 10.81 -14.48 34.06
N CYS A 28 11.01 -15.37 33.10
CA CYS A 28 10.63 -15.19 31.72
C CYS A 28 9.10 -15.04 31.59
N ASP A 29 8.33 -15.87 32.28
CA ASP A 29 6.87 -15.80 32.27
C ASP A 29 6.36 -14.48 32.86
N GLU A 30 6.91 -14.03 33.98
CA GLU A 30 6.59 -12.72 34.58
C GLU A 30 6.87 -11.55 33.62
N CYS A 31 8.01 -11.60 32.92
CA CYS A 31 8.37 -10.59 31.92
C CYS A 31 7.46 -10.63 30.69
N LEU A 32 7.06 -11.82 30.24
CA LEU A 32 6.15 -11.99 29.12
C LEU A 32 4.76 -11.42 29.44
N ASP A 33 4.25 -11.68 30.65
CA ASP A 33 2.97 -11.13 31.10
C ASP A 33 3.00 -9.60 31.15
N PHE A 34 4.06 -9.02 31.71
CA PHE A 34 4.26 -7.57 31.71
C PHE A 34 4.30 -6.97 30.29
N LEU A 35 5.02 -7.61 29.36
CA LEU A 35 5.11 -7.15 27.98
C LEU A 35 3.76 -7.27 27.26
N ARG A 36 3.02 -8.36 27.47
CA ARG A 36 1.66 -8.56 26.93
C ARG A 36 0.72 -7.48 27.43
N GLU A 37 0.73 -7.22 28.75
CA GLU A 37 -0.08 -6.16 29.35
C GLU A 37 0.27 -4.78 28.76
N THR A 38 1.56 -4.49 28.58
CA THR A 38 2.02 -3.24 27.95
C THR A 38 1.51 -3.11 26.50
N CYS A 39 1.47 -4.22 25.75
CA CYS A 39 0.94 -4.24 24.37
C CYS A 39 -0.58 -4.03 24.32
N GLN A 40 -1.31 -4.47 25.34
CA GLN A 40 -2.78 -4.38 25.44
C GLN A 40 -3.29 -3.07 26.06
N ASN A 41 -2.54 -2.44 26.98
CA ASN A 41 -3.01 -1.28 27.74
C ASN A 41 -2.73 0.10 27.10
N SER A 42 -2.29 0.16 25.84
CA SER A 42 -1.85 1.41 25.19
C SER A 42 -2.93 2.51 25.16
N LYS A 43 -4.22 2.15 25.13
CA LYS A 43 -5.35 3.09 25.15
C LYS A 43 -5.63 3.72 26.51
N ARG A 44 -5.29 3.05 27.61
CA ARG A 44 -5.56 3.53 28.99
C ARG A 44 -4.46 4.45 29.52
N GLN A 45 -3.23 4.31 29.02
CA GLN A 45 -2.05 5.01 29.57
C GLN A 45 -1.35 6.00 28.62
N ARG A 46 -1.91 6.31 27.44
CA ARG A 46 -1.26 7.17 26.41
C ARG A 46 0.18 6.72 26.09
N THR A 47 0.40 5.41 26.05
CA THR A 47 1.71 4.83 25.76
C THR A 47 2.07 5.11 24.29
N SER A 48 3.30 5.55 24.02
CA SER A 48 3.70 5.91 22.66
C SER A 48 3.80 4.67 21.75
N THR A 49 3.53 4.85 20.45
CA THR A 49 3.67 3.78 19.43
C THR A 49 5.05 3.12 19.46
N GLY A 50 6.10 3.91 19.69
CA GLY A 50 7.46 3.42 19.79
C GLY A 50 7.66 2.45 20.95
N VAL A 51 7.06 2.72 22.11
CA VAL A 51 7.11 1.83 23.28
C VAL A 51 6.37 0.53 23.01
N VAL A 52 5.18 0.58 22.40
CA VAL A 52 4.41 -0.63 22.06
C VAL A 52 5.19 -1.51 21.08
N ASN A 53 5.75 -0.92 20.02
CA ASN A 53 6.56 -1.66 19.05
C ASN A 53 7.82 -2.28 19.68
N ALA A 54 8.49 -1.55 20.58
CA ALA A 54 9.63 -2.07 21.33
C ALA A 54 9.23 -3.26 22.22
N SER A 55 8.07 -3.18 22.89
CA SER A 55 7.54 -4.28 23.69
C SER A 55 7.19 -5.51 22.85
N ILE A 56 6.59 -5.33 21.67
CA ILE A 56 6.31 -6.42 20.72
C ILE A 56 7.61 -7.12 20.31
N ALA A 57 8.65 -6.36 19.95
CA ALA A 57 9.95 -6.91 19.56
C ALA A 57 10.61 -7.68 20.71
N ARG A 58 10.56 -7.15 21.93
CA ARG A 58 11.06 -7.82 23.14
C ARG A 58 10.29 -9.10 23.45
N LEU A 59 8.96 -9.07 23.35
CA LEU A 59 8.08 -10.23 23.56
C LEU A 59 8.40 -11.32 22.56
N ALA A 60 8.45 -11.00 21.27
CA ALA A 60 8.80 -11.94 20.21
C ALA A 60 10.19 -12.57 20.43
N ARG A 61 11.19 -11.76 20.83
CA ARG A 61 12.54 -12.26 21.13
C ARG A 61 12.56 -13.19 22.33
N LEU A 62 11.86 -12.82 23.41
CA LEU A 62 11.82 -13.60 24.65
C LEU A 62 11.07 -14.92 24.46
N GLU A 63 9.96 -14.93 23.71
CA GLU A 63 9.24 -16.14 23.31
C GLU A 63 10.11 -17.08 22.46
N GLY A 64 10.85 -16.53 21.49
CA GLY A 64 11.80 -17.30 20.68
C GLY A 64 12.89 -17.96 21.54
N LEU A 65 13.48 -17.21 22.47
CA LEU A 65 14.48 -17.73 23.41
C LEU A 65 13.91 -18.80 24.34
N ARG A 66 12.71 -18.56 24.89
CA ARG A 66 12.01 -19.53 25.74
C ARG A 66 11.79 -20.84 25.00
N ASN A 67 11.35 -20.80 23.74
CA ASN A 67 11.15 -22.01 22.94
C ASN A 67 12.46 -22.79 22.71
N VAL A 68 13.56 -22.10 22.39
CA VAL A 68 14.87 -22.75 22.19
C VAL A 68 15.37 -23.43 23.46
N LEU A 69 15.34 -22.72 24.61
CA LEU A 69 15.77 -23.27 25.88
C LEU A 69 14.86 -24.41 26.35
N ARG A 70 13.54 -24.27 26.15
CA ARG A 70 12.56 -25.30 26.47
C ARG A 70 12.85 -26.60 25.71
N GLN A 71 13.22 -26.54 24.44
CA GLN A 71 13.63 -27.74 23.67
C GLN A 71 14.91 -28.37 24.23
N ARG A 72 15.87 -27.54 24.65
CA ARG A 72 17.13 -28.01 25.25
C ARG A 72 16.92 -28.73 26.59
N PHE A 73 15.94 -28.32 27.40
CA PHE A 73 15.75 -28.82 28.78
C PHE A 73 14.51 -29.72 28.99
N LYS A 74 13.52 -29.80 28.07
CA LYS A 74 12.31 -30.65 28.23
C LYS A 74 12.50 -32.14 27.92
N HIS A 75 13.68 -32.60 27.51
CA HIS A 75 13.92 -34.01 27.16
C HIS A 75 14.03 -35.00 28.35
N VAL A 76 13.48 -34.69 29.53
CA VAL A 76 13.50 -35.59 30.72
C VAL A 76 12.11 -35.87 31.28
N GLY A 77 11.11 -36.12 30.43
CA GLY A 77 9.85 -36.71 30.91
C GLY A 77 8.63 -36.59 29.98
N SER A 78 8.24 -37.74 29.43
CA SER A 78 6.89 -38.08 28.94
C SER A 78 6.38 -37.50 27.61
N GLY A 79 6.12 -38.41 26.66
CA GLY A 79 4.82 -38.50 25.97
C GLY A 79 4.56 -37.57 24.78
N ARG A 80 4.70 -38.14 23.57
CA ARG A 80 4.08 -37.78 22.26
C ARG A 80 3.57 -36.33 22.11
N VAL A 81 4.34 -35.51 21.41
CA VAL A 81 3.83 -34.32 20.72
C VAL A 81 3.85 -34.62 19.22
N GLU A 82 2.71 -34.37 18.56
CA GLU A 82 2.56 -34.49 17.12
C GLU A 82 3.65 -33.71 16.38
N SER A 83 4.18 -34.35 15.34
CA SER A 83 5.20 -33.87 14.41
C SER A 83 5.05 -32.39 14.00
N GLN A 84 5.72 -31.46 14.70
CA GLN A 84 6.07 -30.16 14.12
C GLN A 84 7.28 -30.35 13.21
N LYS A 85 7.00 -30.56 11.92
CA LYS A 85 8.00 -30.75 10.85
C LYS A 85 8.71 -29.44 10.43
N SER A 86 8.25 -28.28 10.90
CA SER A 86 8.79 -26.98 10.53
C SER A 86 9.80 -26.49 11.57
N GLY A 87 10.96 -25.99 11.13
CA GLY A 87 12.00 -25.40 12.00
C GLY A 87 11.61 -24.06 12.66
N PHE A 88 10.32 -23.73 12.67
CA PHE A 88 9.74 -22.49 13.18
C PHE A 88 8.34 -22.74 13.79
N SER A 89 7.86 -21.78 14.59
CA SER A 89 6.48 -21.75 15.10
C SER A 89 5.80 -20.40 14.88
N TRP A 90 4.46 -20.39 14.76
CA TRP A 90 3.66 -19.17 14.64
C TRP A 90 3.14 -18.73 16.01
N LEU A 91 3.32 -17.46 16.35
CA LEU A 91 2.80 -16.82 17.55
C LEU A 91 1.96 -15.60 17.14
N GLU A 92 0.74 -15.51 17.67
CA GLU A 92 -0.09 -14.32 17.53
C GLU A 92 0.05 -13.44 18.77
N ILE A 93 0.34 -12.15 18.56
CA ILE A 93 0.44 -11.15 19.61
C ILE A 93 -0.79 -10.24 19.53
N GLU A 94 -1.57 -10.24 20.60
CA GLU A 94 -2.64 -9.27 20.77
C GLU A 94 -2.06 -7.86 20.95
N THR A 95 -2.51 -6.90 20.14
CA THR A 95 -2.02 -5.53 20.19
C THR A 95 -3.18 -4.54 20.27
N ALA A 96 -3.01 -3.45 21.01
CA ALA A 96 -4.05 -2.44 21.19
C ALA A 96 -4.10 -1.33 20.12
N PHE A 97 -3.36 -1.50 19.02
CA PHE A 97 -3.44 -0.58 17.88
C PHE A 97 -4.82 -0.66 17.22
N ASN A 98 -5.56 0.46 17.18
CA ASN A 98 -6.94 0.52 16.70
C ASN A 98 -7.16 -0.08 15.30
N ASN A 99 -6.18 0.07 14.41
CA ASN A 99 -6.27 -0.43 13.03
C ASN A 99 -5.50 -1.74 12.82
N ARG A 100 -4.83 -2.29 13.83
CA ARG A 100 -4.08 -3.55 13.69
C ARG A 100 -5.03 -4.72 13.90
N VAL A 101 -5.18 -5.54 12.86
CA VAL A 101 -6.07 -6.72 12.92
C VAL A 101 -5.31 -7.99 13.27
N LEU A 102 -4.02 -8.04 12.97
CA LEU A 102 -3.14 -9.16 13.33
C LEU A 102 -1.69 -8.66 13.49
N THR A 103 -1.03 -9.11 14.55
CA THR A 103 0.43 -9.08 14.67
C THR A 103 0.91 -10.51 14.85
N GLY A 104 1.34 -11.12 13.75
CA GLY A 104 1.85 -12.49 13.72
C GLY A 104 3.37 -12.52 13.84
N VAL A 105 3.92 -13.57 14.41
CA VAL A 105 5.36 -13.77 14.55
C VAL A 105 5.71 -15.19 14.16
N VAL A 106 6.59 -15.34 13.17
CA VAL A 106 7.24 -16.59 12.82
C VAL A 106 8.52 -16.69 13.65
N LEU A 107 8.52 -17.51 14.69
CA LEU A 107 9.64 -17.73 15.59
C LEU A 107 10.59 -18.77 15.01
N ASN A 108 11.82 -18.37 14.72
CA ASN A 108 12.84 -19.30 14.24
C ASN A 108 13.34 -20.21 15.38
N SER A 109 13.45 -21.51 15.12
CA SER A 109 14.02 -22.50 16.04
C SER A 109 15.28 -23.18 15.52
N SER A 110 15.46 -23.30 14.20
CA SER A 110 16.57 -24.08 13.63
C SER A 110 17.19 -23.52 12.34
N TYR A 111 16.61 -22.49 11.71
CA TYR A 111 17.14 -21.95 10.47
C TYR A 111 18.35 -21.06 10.70
N ILE A 112 19.32 -21.20 9.81
CA ILE A 112 20.55 -20.38 9.75
C ILE A 112 20.52 -19.49 8.51
N GLU A 113 20.05 -20.03 7.39
CA GLU A 113 19.97 -19.33 6.11
C GLU A 113 18.67 -18.50 6.00
N PRO A 114 18.75 -17.17 5.78
CA PRO A 114 17.59 -16.30 5.70
C PRO A 114 16.61 -16.69 4.59
N ARG A 115 17.13 -17.00 3.40
CA ARG A 115 16.31 -17.38 2.25
C ARG A 115 15.47 -18.61 2.54
N GLN A 116 16.09 -19.67 3.08
CA GLN A 116 15.39 -20.89 3.45
C GLN A 116 14.34 -20.65 4.54
N PHE A 117 14.64 -19.82 5.54
CA PHE A 117 13.67 -19.45 6.58
C PHE A 117 12.46 -18.72 5.99
N LEU A 118 12.68 -17.75 5.10
CA LEU A 118 11.61 -16.99 4.46
C LEU A 118 10.80 -17.86 3.51
N ASP A 119 11.44 -18.76 2.76
CA ASP A 119 10.76 -19.70 1.87
C ASP A 119 9.82 -20.63 2.65
N ASP A 120 10.30 -21.24 3.73
CA ASP A 120 9.49 -22.15 4.54
C ASP A 120 8.39 -21.42 5.33
N ALA A 121 8.60 -20.16 5.69
CA ALA A 121 7.60 -19.32 6.36
C ALA A 121 6.48 -18.82 5.43
N ARG A 122 6.66 -18.90 4.10
CA ARG A 122 5.78 -18.32 3.09
C ARG A 122 4.32 -18.75 3.25
N ASP A 123 4.08 -20.06 3.27
CA ASP A 123 2.72 -20.59 3.23
C ASP A 123 1.92 -20.20 4.47
N ILE A 124 2.54 -20.26 5.66
CA ILE A 124 1.86 -19.84 6.90
C ILE A 124 1.57 -18.33 6.91
N VAL A 125 2.46 -17.49 6.39
CA VAL A 125 2.23 -16.04 6.30
C VAL A 125 1.09 -15.75 5.33
N ILE A 126 1.12 -16.37 4.15
CA ILE A 126 0.08 -16.21 3.11
C ILE A 126 -1.28 -16.66 3.64
N ASP A 127 -1.36 -17.80 4.31
CA ASP A 127 -2.63 -18.32 4.86
C ASP A 127 -3.22 -17.35 5.88
N ARG A 128 -2.38 -16.82 6.80
CA ARG A 128 -2.83 -15.85 7.81
C ARG A 128 -3.30 -14.52 7.22
N ILE A 129 -2.66 -14.08 6.13
CA ILE A 129 -3.08 -12.89 5.39
C ILE A 129 -4.38 -13.16 4.65
N ARG A 130 -4.54 -14.33 4.03
CA ARG A 130 -5.76 -14.74 3.33
C ARG A 130 -6.96 -14.78 4.26
N ASP A 131 -6.81 -15.33 5.46
CA ASP A 131 -7.85 -15.36 6.51
C ASP A 131 -8.31 -13.93 6.87
N ASN A 132 -7.37 -13.00 7.01
CA ASN A 132 -7.68 -11.60 7.31
C ASN A 132 -8.28 -10.86 6.11
N LEU A 133 -7.87 -11.17 4.89
CA LEU A 133 -8.42 -10.58 3.66
C LEU A 133 -9.89 -10.94 3.51
N GLN A 134 -10.26 -12.20 3.74
CA GLN A 134 -11.67 -12.63 3.71
C GLN A 134 -12.55 -11.85 4.70
N LYS A 135 -11.98 -11.43 5.84
CA LYS A 135 -12.71 -10.69 6.88
C LYS A 135 -12.78 -9.18 6.63
N TYR A 136 -11.72 -8.58 6.09
CA TYR A 136 -11.56 -7.12 6.02
C TYR A 136 -11.51 -6.56 4.59
N ASN A 137 -11.50 -7.40 3.56
CA ASN A 137 -11.41 -7.13 2.12
C ASN A 137 -10.13 -6.43 1.63
N CYS A 138 -9.55 -5.55 2.45
CA CYS A 138 -8.40 -4.73 2.12
C CYS A 138 -7.50 -4.63 3.35
N LEU A 139 -6.21 -4.88 3.16
CA LEU A 139 -5.21 -4.87 4.23
C LEU A 139 -4.02 -4.01 3.84
N LYS A 140 -3.33 -3.49 4.85
CA LYS A 140 -2.01 -2.87 4.70
C LYS A 140 -1.02 -3.67 5.55
N VAL A 141 -0.12 -4.37 4.87
CA VAL A 141 0.79 -5.35 5.47
C VAL A 141 2.22 -4.83 5.40
N ASN A 142 2.97 -4.98 6.48
CA ASN A 142 4.42 -4.90 6.44
C ASN A 142 5.03 -6.06 7.24
N THR A 143 6.30 -6.32 7.00
CA THR A 143 7.04 -7.34 7.72
C THR A 143 8.30 -6.77 8.36
N ILE A 144 8.72 -7.37 9.47
CA ILE A 144 9.95 -6.99 10.17
C ILE A 144 10.75 -8.26 10.42
N PHE A 145 11.88 -8.38 9.72
CA PHE A 145 12.84 -9.45 9.95
C PHE A 145 13.80 -9.04 11.06
N ASN A 146 13.95 -9.90 12.07
CA ASN A 146 14.83 -9.64 13.21
C ASN A 146 15.95 -10.68 13.27
N GLY A 147 17.18 -10.20 13.44
CA GLY A 147 18.37 -11.03 13.55
C GLY A 147 19.43 -10.45 14.49
N GLU A 148 20.31 -11.30 14.99
CA GLU A 148 21.53 -10.89 15.68
C GLU A 148 22.67 -10.80 14.68
N PHE A 149 23.32 -9.65 14.66
CA PHE A 149 24.47 -9.36 13.80
C PHE A 149 25.72 -9.23 14.65
N VAL A 150 26.86 -9.62 14.07
CA VAL A 150 28.16 -9.59 14.72
C VAL A 150 29.13 -8.80 13.84
N ALA A 151 29.91 -7.92 14.47
CA ALA A 151 31.05 -7.26 13.87
C ALA A 151 32.19 -7.29 14.91
N ASP A 152 33.31 -7.93 14.57
CA ASP A 152 34.40 -8.24 15.48
C ASP A 152 33.92 -8.96 16.77
N ALA A 153 34.04 -8.31 17.93
CA ALA A 153 33.59 -8.80 19.23
C ALA A 153 32.22 -8.25 19.66
N LYS A 154 31.57 -7.41 18.83
CA LYS A 154 30.30 -6.76 19.17
C LYS A 154 29.14 -7.57 18.60
N ARG A 155 28.12 -7.82 19.42
CA ARG A 155 26.84 -8.40 18.99
C ARG A 155 25.74 -7.36 19.12
N SER A 156 24.88 -7.24 18.12
CA SER A 156 23.76 -6.31 18.13
C SER A 156 22.53 -6.92 17.46
N ALA A 157 21.37 -6.78 18.08
CA ALA A 157 20.11 -7.12 17.44
C ALA A 157 19.71 -6.02 16.47
N LYS A 158 19.48 -6.37 15.19
CA LYS A 158 19.02 -5.44 14.16
C LYS A 158 17.74 -5.95 13.51
N SER A 159 16.97 -5.00 12.97
CA SER A 159 15.72 -5.27 12.28
C SER A 159 15.74 -4.68 10.88
N ILE A 160 15.16 -5.43 9.94
CA ILE A 160 14.91 -5.00 8.56
C ILE A 160 13.40 -4.93 8.40
N THR A 161 12.89 -3.75 8.06
CA THR A 161 11.44 -3.49 7.95
C THR A 161 11.08 -3.24 6.49
N THR A 162 10.12 -4.00 5.97
CA THR A 162 9.60 -3.79 4.61
C THR A 162 8.64 -2.60 4.58
N LYS A 163 8.45 -2.02 3.39
CA LYS A 163 7.45 -0.97 3.19
C LYS A 163 6.05 -1.53 3.41
N ASN A 164 5.11 -0.65 3.75
CA ASN A 164 3.72 -1.05 3.81
C ASN A 164 3.20 -1.34 2.40
N TYR A 165 2.66 -2.54 2.21
CA TYR A 165 2.04 -2.98 0.97
C TYR A 165 0.54 -3.12 1.11
N GLU A 166 -0.20 -2.74 0.08
CA GLU A 166 -1.66 -2.76 0.06
C GLU A 166 -2.15 -4.03 -0.62
N LEU A 167 -2.88 -4.86 0.13
CA LEU A 167 -3.39 -6.14 -0.34
C LEU A 167 -4.92 -6.11 -0.43
N PHE A 168 -5.43 -6.71 -1.48
CA PHE A 168 -6.85 -6.85 -1.78
C PHE A 168 -7.17 -8.35 -1.93
N ASN A 169 -8.45 -8.73 -1.88
CA ASN A 169 -8.88 -10.13 -2.10
C ASN A 169 -8.39 -10.72 -3.45
N THR A 170 -7.99 -9.85 -4.36
CA THR A 170 -7.60 -10.11 -5.73
C THR A 170 -6.09 -10.12 -5.93
N SER A 171 -5.32 -9.77 -4.89
CA SER A 171 -3.86 -9.73 -4.95
C SER A 171 -3.29 -11.15 -5.05
N ASP A 172 -2.26 -11.32 -5.88
CA ASP A 172 -1.45 -12.54 -5.84
C ASP A 172 -0.55 -12.48 -4.59
N LEU A 173 -0.91 -13.26 -3.57
CA LEU A 173 -0.19 -13.29 -2.30
C LEU A 173 1.19 -13.94 -2.42
N ARG A 174 1.41 -14.78 -3.44
CA ARG A 174 2.69 -15.44 -3.64
C ARG A 174 3.67 -14.50 -4.32
N GLU A 175 3.22 -13.80 -5.36
CA GLU A 175 3.97 -12.70 -5.98
C GLU A 175 4.32 -11.62 -4.95
N TRP A 176 3.35 -11.19 -4.14
CA TRP A 176 3.59 -10.22 -3.08
C TRP A 176 4.66 -10.69 -2.08
N TYR A 177 4.59 -11.95 -1.64
CA TYR A 177 5.56 -12.47 -0.67
C TYR A 177 6.97 -12.54 -1.29
N ASP A 178 7.06 -12.98 -2.54
CA ASP A 178 8.35 -13.14 -3.22
C ASP A 178 9.00 -11.78 -3.45
N GLU A 179 8.28 -10.83 -4.02
CA GLU A 179 8.85 -9.54 -4.43
C GLU A 179 8.97 -8.53 -3.27
N HIS A 180 8.04 -8.54 -2.31
CA HIS A 180 7.92 -7.46 -1.29
C HIS A 180 8.19 -7.92 0.15
N VAL A 181 8.42 -9.22 0.35
CA VAL A 181 8.91 -9.76 1.62
C VAL A 181 10.30 -10.34 1.41
N MET A 182 10.41 -11.37 0.57
CA MET A 182 11.67 -12.10 0.40
C MET A 182 12.74 -11.24 -0.28
N ASP A 183 12.49 -10.73 -1.48
CA ASP A 183 13.49 -9.97 -2.23
C ASP A 183 13.88 -8.67 -1.51
N ASP A 184 12.89 -7.92 -1.00
CA ASP A 184 13.14 -6.70 -0.21
C ASP A 184 14.02 -6.97 1.04
N ILE A 185 13.76 -8.06 1.77
CA ILE A 185 14.57 -8.42 2.94
C ILE A 185 15.97 -8.86 2.53
N LEU A 186 16.09 -9.74 1.53
CA LEU A 186 17.39 -10.27 1.09
C LEU A 186 18.27 -9.16 0.48
N ALA A 187 17.71 -8.29 -0.36
CA ALA A 187 18.42 -7.14 -0.90
C ALA A 187 18.90 -6.19 0.20
N ALA A 188 18.04 -5.88 1.19
CA ALA A 188 18.44 -5.09 2.34
C ALA A 188 19.56 -5.76 3.15
N MET A 189 19.55 -7.08 3.27
CA MET A 189 20.62 -7.83 3.92
C MET A 189 21.94 -7.80 3.16
N GLU A 190 21.93 -7.82 1.83
CA GLU A 190 23.12 -7.70 0.98
C GLU A 190 23.73 -6.30 1.04
N GLU A 191 22.91 -5.24 1.11
CA GLU A 191 23.40 -3.86 1.26
C GLU A 191 24.03 -3.60 2.64
N PHE A 192 23.67 -4.35 3.68
CA PHE A 192 24.11 -4.09 5.06
C PHE A 192 25.64 -4.24 5.26
N PRO A 193 26.28 -5.31 4.75
CA PRO A 193 27.74 -5.49 4.78
C PRO A 193 28.52 -4.53 3.87
N GLU A 194 27.98 -4.15 2.72
CA GLU A 194 28.68 -3.34 1.70
C GLU A 194 28.98 -1.90 2.16
N ARG A 195 28.30 -1.40 3.19
CA ARG A 195 28.53 -0.05 3.75
C ARG A 195 29.71 0.01 4.73
N ASP A 196 30.81 -0.69 4.45
CA ASP A 196 32.09 -0.68 5.19
C ASP A 196 32.04 -1.03 6.69
N SER A 197 30.95 -1.64 7.16
CA SER A 197 30.67 -1.75 8.61
C SER A 197 30.95 -3.12 9.23
N GLY A 198 31.28 -4.13 8.42
CA GLY A 198 31.71 -5.47 8.88
C GLY A 198 30.67 -6.29 9.64
N TRP A 199 29.38 -5.93 9.56
CA TRP A 199 28.31 -6.64 10.24
C TRP A 199 27.82 -7.84 9.42
N GLU A 200 27.95 -9.03 10.00
CA GLU A 200 27.44 -10.27 9.42
C GLU A 200 26.26 -10.79 10.26
N LEU A 201 25.26 -11.38 9.61
CA LEU A 201 24.17 -12.04 10.32
C LEU A 201 24.71 -13.31 11.01
N SER A 202 24.58 -13.37 12.33
CA SER A 202 24.95 -14.55 13.12
C SER A 202 23.76 -15.45 13.44
N ARG A 203 22.56 -14.89 13.63
CA ARG A 203 21.37 -15.67 14.01
C ARG A 203 20.08 -15.01 13.56
N ILE A 204 19.19 -15.79 12.93
CA ILE A 204 17.82 -15.38 12.65
C ILE A 204 16.99 -15.52 13.92
N SER A 205 16.29 -14.46 14.32
CA SER A 205 15.42 -14.48 15.49
C SER A 205 13.97 -14.80 15.10
N ASN A 206 13.37 -13.98 14.25
CA ASN A 206 11.97 -14.14 13.84
C ASN A 206 11.61 -13.22 12.66
N LEU A 207 10.44 -13.47 12.07
CA LEU A 207 9.76 -12.57 11.14
C LEU A 207 8.44 -12.12 11.79
N ILE A 208 8.25 -10.82 11.98
CA ILE A 208 7.00 -10.23 12.46
C ILE A 208 6.18 -9.81 11.24
N VAL A 209 4.91 -10.19 11.19
CA VAL A 209 3.94 -9.82 10.16
C VAL A 209 2.88 -8.91 10.77
N ASN A 210 2.85 -7.68 10.30
CA ASN A 210 1.97 -6.64 10.79
C ASN A 210 0.85 -6.40 9.80
N VAL A 211 -0.39 -6.73 10.18
CA VAL A 211 -1.55 -6.63 9.29
C VAL A 211 -2.51 -5.58 9.82
N ASN A 212 -2.66 -4.49 9.07
CA ASN A 212 -3.55 -3.40 9.42
C ASN A 212 -4.80 -3.42 8.53
N LYS A 213 -5.95 -3.06 9.10
CA LYS A 213 -7.14 -2.73 8.33
C LYS A 213 -6.83 -1.55 7.42
N TYR A 214 -7.05 -1.74 6.13
CA TYR A 214 -6.94 -0.69 5.14
C TYR A 214 -8.32 -0.38 4.60
N ASN A 215 -8.69 0.89 4.58
CA ASN A 215 -9.90 1.33 3.91
C ASN A 215 -9.48 2.19 2.73
N PRO A 216 -9.26 1.62 1.53
CA PRO A 216 -9.09 2.44 0.34
C PRO A 216 -10.33 3.34 0.22
N MET A 217 -10.17 4.57 -0.26
CA MET A 217 -11.30 5.49 -0.41
C MET A 217 -12.48 4.76 -1.06
N HIS A 218 -13.62 4.73 -0.37
CA HIS A 218 -14.78 3.98 -0.83
C HIS A 218 -15.26 4.54 -2.18
N ALA A 219 -14.91 3.88 -3.27
CA ALA A 219 -15.58 4.05 -4.56
C ALA A 219 -16.83 3.17 -4.54
N GLY A 220 -17.90 3.65 -3.91
CA GLY A 220 -19.23 3.06 -4.02
C GLY A 220 -19.96 3.62 -5.24
N CYS A 221 -20.82 2.82 -5.88
CA CYS A 221 -21.61 3.35 -7.00
C CYS A 221 -22.65 4.38 -6.60
N TRP A 222 -22.98 4.40 -5.32
CA TRP A 222 -23.89 5.35 -4.75
C TRP A 222 -23.23 6.00 -3.55
N VAL A 223 -23.17 7.32 -3.60
CA VAL A 223 -22.75 8.18 -2.49
C VAL A 223 -23.93 9.08 -2.16
N GLU A 224 -24.23 9.24 -0.88
CA GLU A 224 -25.19 10.26 -0.46
C GLU A 224 -24.60 11.65 -0.74
N LEU A 225 -25.18 12.37 -1.69
CA LEU A 225 -24.70 13.70 -2.06
C LEU A 225 -25.21 14.73 -1.05
N SER A 226 -24.36 15.71 -0.71
CA SER A 226 -24.79 16.86 0.07
C SER A 226 -25.90 17.64 -0.64
N ARG A 227 -26.74 18.31 0.16
CA ARG A 227 -27.88 19.09 -0.36
C ARG A 227 -27.44 20.15 -1.38
N GLU A 228 -26.32 20.80 -1.13
CA GLU A 228 -25.76 21.82 -2.03
C GLU A 228 -25.47 21.28 -3.43
N ILE A 229 -24.85 20.10 -3.53
CA ILE A 229 -24.56 19.46 -4.81
C ILE A 229 -25.86 19.03 -5.51
N MET A 230 -26.81 18.46 -4.76
CA MET A 230 -28.10 18.05 -5.32
C MET A 230 -28.88 19.23 -5.91
N LEU A 231 -28.84 20.39 -5.25
CA LEU A 231 -29.55 21.60 -5.70
C LEU A 231 -28.97 22.17 -7.01
N LYS A 232 -27.67 22.01 -7.25
CA LYS A 232 -27.03 22.45 -8.50
C LYS A 232 -27.52 21.69 -9.74
N LYS A 233 -28.14 20.52 -9.57
CA LYS A 233 -28.58 19.62 -10.67
C LYS A 233 -27.50 19.30 -11.72
N ALA A 234 -26.23 19.54 -11.40
CA ALA A 234 -25.10 19.33 -12.29
C ALA A 234 -24.54 17.89 -12.23
N VAL A 235 -24.96 17.10 -11.24
CA VAL A 235 -24.46 15.74 -11.00
C VAL A 235 -25.60 14.74 -11.13
N ILE A 236 -25.40 13.72 -11.97
CA ILE A 236 -26.28 12.55 -12.06
C ILE A 236 -25.70 11.46 -11.16
N ASN A 237 -26.44 11.05 -10.13
CA ASN A 237 -26.02 10.03 -9.17
C ASN A 237 -26.87 8.76 -9.35
N VAL A 238 -26.50 7.96 -10.34
CA VAL A 238 -27.20 6.71 -10.65
C VAL A 238 -27.01 5.72 -9.52
N ARG A 239 -28.10 5.36 -8.84
CA ARG A 239 -28.07 4.43 -7.71
C ARG A 239 -27.88 3.01 -8.22
N SER A 240 -26.76 2.39 -7.84
CA SER A 240 -26.49 0.98 -8.11
C SER A 240 -25.76 0.30 -6.96
N MET A 241 -25.98 -1.01 -6.84
CA MET A 241 -25.35 -1.87 -5.83
C MET A 241 -24.32 -2.84 -6.44
N ASP A 242 -24.14 -2.80 -7.76
CA ASP A 242 -23.36 -3.79 -8.53
C ASP A 242 -21.91 -3.39 -8.82
N ASN A 243 -21.35 -2.41 -8.12
CA ASN A 243 -19.97 -1.90 -8.33
C ASN A 243 -19.68 -1.48 -9.79
N ALA A 244 -20.71 -1.21 -10.61
CA ALA A 244 -20.59 -0.82 -12.02
C ALA A 244 -20.71 0.70 -12.27
N CYS A 245 -20.35 1.55 -11.31
CA CYS A 245 -20.58 3.01 -11.42
C CYS A 245 -19.90 3.65 -12.61
N PHE A 246 -18.66 3.28 -12.89
CA PHE A 246 -17.96 3.79 -14.06
C PHE A 246 -18.73 3.47 -15.36
N ALA A 247 -19.16 2.21 -15.52
CA ALA A 247 -19.95 1.79 -16.68
C ALA A 247 -21.29 2.54 -16.74
N LEU A 248 -21.97 2.70 -15.61
CA LEU A 248 -23.24 3.43 -15.52
C LEU A 248 -23.07 4.94 -15.78
N SER A 249 -21.97 5.57 -15.36
CA SER A 249 -21.66 6.97 -15.68
C SER A 249 -21.46 7.16 -17.18
N VAL A 250 -20.75 6.22 -17.84
CA VAL A 250 -20.57 6.23 -19.29
C VAL A 250 -21.92 6.03 -20.00
N VAL A 251 -22.74 5.07 -19.56
CA VAL A 251 -24.07 4.84 -20.16
C VAL A 251 -24.99 6.04 -19.94
N ALA A 252 -24.99 6.67 -18.76
CA ALA A 252 -25.82 7.84 -18.48
C ALA A 252 -25.46 9.05 -19.35
N ALA A 253 -24.17 9.21 -19.67
CA ALA A 253 -23.72 10.23 -20.61
C ALA A 253 -24.12 9.91 -22.06
N LEU A 254 -24.06 8.64 -22.47
CA LEU A 254 -24.39 8.20 -23.82
C LEU A 254 -25.91 8.12 -24.09
N TYR A 255 -26.70 7.83 -23.05
CA TYR A 255 -28.15 7.68 -23.11
C TYR A 255 -28.79 8.54 -22.01
N PRO A 256 -28.78 9.88 -22.15
CA PRO A 256 -29.33 10.77 -21.13
C PRO A 256 -30.81 10.48 -20.90
N ALA A 257 -31.19 10.27 -19.64
CA ALA A 257 -32.59 10.12 -19.25
C ALA A 257 -33.21 11.50 -18.97
N GLU A 258 -34.46 11.71 -19.40
CA GLU A 258 -35.19 12.96 -19.09
C GLU A 258 -35.81 12.95 -17.69
N LYS A 259 -36.21 11.77 -17.22
CA LYS A 259 -36.88 11.58 -15.94
C LYS A 259 -36.21 10.49 -15.14
N HIS A 260 -36.28 10.63 -13.82
CA HIS A 260 -35.72 9.65 -12.87
C HIS A 260 -34.25 9.30 -13.17
N VAL A 261 -33.43 10.31 -13.48
CA VAL A 261 -32.01 10.19 -13.86
C VAL A 261 -31.15 9.41 -12.84
N ASN A 262 -31.61 9.30 -11.60
CA ASN A 262 -30.89 8.56 -10.56
C ASN A 262 -31.22 7.06 -10.53
N ARG A 263 -32.18 6.56 -11.32
CA ARG A 263 -32.54 5.13 -11.32
C ARG A 263 -31.71 4.40 -12.37
N LYS A 264 -31.10 3.26 -11.99
CA LYS A 264 -30.40 2.38 -12.93
C LYS A 264 -31.29 1.96 -14.11
N SER A 265 -32.57 1.69 -13.86
CA SER A 265 -33.53 1.27 -14.90
C SER A 265 -33.91 2.36 -15.90
N SER A 266 -33.51 3.62 -15.68
CA SER A 266 -33.67 4.69 -16.66
C SER A 266 -32.68 4.58 -17.82
N TYR A 267 -31.72 3.65 -17.74
CA TYR A 267 -30.64 3.47 -18.69
C TYR A 267 -30.64 2.03 -19.24
N PRO A 268 -30.16 1.83 -20.49
CA PRO A 268 -29.90 0.49 -21.00
C PRO A 268 -28.89 -0.27 -20.13
N ASP A 269 -28.97 -1.60 -20.13
CA ASP A 269 -27.99 -2.42 -19.42
C ASP A 269 -26.60 -2.16 -19.98
N TYR A 270 -25.65 -1.77 -19.11
CA TYR A 270 -24.31 -1.39 -19.52
C TYR A 270 -23.58 -2.53 -20.26
N THR A 271 -23.90 -3.79 -19.99
CA THR A 271 -23.31 -4.95 -20.66
C THR A 271 -23.70 -5.05 -22.13
N THR A 272 -24.86 -4.50 -22.50
CA THR A 272 -25.34 -4.44 -23.88
C THR A 272 -24.74 -3.27 -24.66
N VAL A 273 -24.31 -2.22 -23.94
CA VAL A 273 -23.79 -0.98 -24.51
C VAL A 273 -22.26 -0.99 -24.60
N LEU A 274 -21.60 -1.60 -23.61
CA LEU A 274 -20.16 -1.61 -23.41
C LEU A 274 -19.65 -3.05 -23.46
N LYS A 275 -18.67 -3.30 -24.32
CA LYS A 275 -17.90 -4.54 -24.26
C LYS A 275 -16.83 -4.42 -23.20
N LEU A 276 -17.08 -5.07 -22.05
CA LEU A 276 -16.16 -5.12 -20.92
C LEU A 276 -15.16 -6.31 -21.01
N GLU A 277 -14.89 -6.81 -22.22
CA GLU A 277 -13.96 -7.93 -22.45
C GLU A 277 -12.57 -7.61 -21.85
N GLY A 278 -12.14 -8.40 -20.86
CA GLY A 278 -10.86 -8.21 -20.15
C GLY A 278 -10.91 -7.35 -18.88
N ILE A 279 -12.09 -6.87 -18.46
CA ILE A 279 -12.28 -6.14 -17.21
C ILE A 279 -12.68 -7.13 -16.12
N THR A 280 -11.72 -7.63 -15.34
CA THR A 280 -11.99 -8.25 -14.04
C THR A 280 -11.99 -7.16 -12.96
N LYS A 281 -12.63 -7.40 -11.79
CA LYS A 281 -12.63 -6.48 -10.63
C LYS A 281 -11.22 -6.06 -10.19
N GLU A 282 -10.20 -6.77 -10.63
CA GLU A 282 -8.78 -6.66 -10.31
C GLU A 282 -8.01 -5.83 -11.34
N LYS A 283 -8.62 -5.60 -12.51
CA LYS A 283 -7.98 -5.06 -13.72
C LYS A 283 -8.94 -4.11 -14.43
N TYR A 284 -9.10 -2.91 -13.89
CA TYR A 284 -9.49 -1.76 -14.73
C TYR A 284 -8.30 -1.47 -15.65
N ILE A 285 -8.13 -2.25 -16.73
CA ILE A 285 -7.00 -2.08 -17.65
C ILE A 285 -7.44 -1.27 -18.87
N SER A 286 -8.63 -1.54 -19.42
CA SER A 286 -9.18 -0.69 -20.47
C SER A 286 -10.67 -0.92 -20.75
N LEU A 287 -11.40 0.13 -21.13
CA LEU A 287 -12.75 0.05 -21.71
C LEU A 287 -12.65 0.32 -23.22
N THR A 288 -13.33 -0.46 -24.05
CA THR A 288 -13.39 -0.18 -25.50
C THR A 288 -14.82 0.14 -25.95
N LYS A 289 -14.98 1.26 -26.67
CA LYS A 289 -16.22 1.62 -27.39
C LYS A 289 -15.98 1.63 -28.88
N TYR A 290 -16.90 1.03 -29.62
CA TYR A 290 -16.97 1.16 -31.08
C TYR A 290 -18.01 2.23 -31.43
N VAL A 291 -17.56 3.28 -32.13
CA VAL A 291 -18.40 4.36 -32.63
C VAL A 291 -18.54 4.17 -34.13
N LYS A 292 -19.77 4.09 -34.64
CA LYS A 292 -20.01 4.07 -36.09
C LYS A 292 -19.59 5.43 -36.66
N ALA A 293 -18.65 5.45 -37.61
CA ALA A 293 -18.23 6.71 -38.23
C ALA A 293 -19.41 7.36 -38.95
N THR A 294 -19.61 8.66 -38.74
CA THR A 294 -20.68 9.43 -39.39
C THR A 294 -20.31 9.80 -40.83
N ALA A 295 -21.18 9.36 -41.74
CA ALA A 295 -21.55 9.88 -43.06
C ALA A 295 -20.51 10.15 -44.18
N ASN A 296 -19.19 10.11 -43.99
CA ASN A 296 -18.25 10.44 -45.09
C ASN A 296 -17.31 9.31 -45.56
N SER A 297 -17.45 8.07 -45.07
CA SER A 297 -16.67 6.95 -45.63
C SER A 297 -17.42 6.30 -46.82
N LYS A 298 -16.77 6.29 -48.00
CA LYS A 298 -17.26 5.63 -49.23
C LYS A 298 -17.41 4.10 -49.10
N ARG A 299 -17.13 3.54 -47.92
CA ARG A 299 -17.32 2.12 -47.55
C ARG A 299 -17.89 2.09 -46.13
N GLY A 300 -19.15 1.69 -46.00
CA GLY A 300 -19.95 1.74 -44.77
C GLY A 300 -19.53 0.78 -43.65
N THR A 301 -18.25 0.58 -43.40
CA THR A 301 -17.72 -0.40 -42.43
C THR A 301 -16.71 0.16 -41.42
N ASP A 302 -16.29 1.41 -41.53
CA ASP A 302 -15.29 1.97 -40.60
C ASP A 302 -15.93 2.30 -39.24
N CYS A 303 -15.71 1.42 -38.27
CA CYS A 303 -16.09 1.61 -36.88
C CYS A 303 -14.86 2.15 -36.12
N LEU A 304 -14.94 3.39 -35.61
CA LEU A 304 -13.91 3.98 -34.77
C LEU A 304 -13.85 3.22 -33.44
N LYS A 305 -12.68 2.64 -33.11
CA LYS A 305 -12.45 1.93 -31.85
C LYS A 305 -11.77 2.87 -30.86
N LEU A 306 -12.51 3.36 -29.87
CA LEU A 306 -11.98 4.14 -28.75
C LEU A 306 -11.65 3.21 -27.59
N ARG A 307 -10.41 3.22 -27.11
CA ARG A 307 -9.97 2.48 -25.94
C ARG A 307 -9.56 3.45 -24.83
N PHE A 308 -10.29 3.45 -23.73
CA PHE A 308 -9.97 4.16 -22.50
C PHE A 308 -9.09 3.26 -21.65
N VAL A 309 -7.97 3.77 -21.15
CA VAL A 309 -7.01 3.02 -20.33
C VAL A 309 -6.97 3.66 -18.95
N ASP A 310 -6.95 2.85 -17.89
CA ASP A 310 -6.68 3.35 -16.54
C ASP A 310 -5.19 3.69 -16.44
N SER A 311 -4.89 4.99 -16.47
CA SER A 311 -3.52 5.46 -16.41
C SER A 311 -2.82 5.08 -15.11
N PHE A 312 -3.53 5.02 -13.97
CA PHE A 312 -2.93 4.75 -12.65
C PHE A 312 -2.52 3.29 -12.49
N LYS A 313 -3.33 2.35 -13.01
CA LYS A 313 -3.00 0.92 -13.02
C LYS A 313 -1.94 0.56 -14.08
N PHE A 314 -1.86 1.31 -15.17
CA PHE A 314 -0.85 1.08 -16.20
C PHE A 314 0.50 1.70 -15.84
N LEU A 315 0.52 2.90 -15.26
CA LEU A 315 1.71 3.63 -14.87
C LEU A 315 1.42 4.47 -13.61
N ASN A 316 1.99 4.09 -12.47
CA ASN A 316 1.86 4.82 -11.20
C ASN A 316 2.75 6.09 -11.19
N THR A 317 2.54 7.00 -12.14
CA THR A 317 3.29 8.25 -12.27
C THR A 317 2.39 9.39 -12.75
N SER A 318 2.85 10.63 -12.60
CA SER A 318 2.06 11.80 -12.99
C SER A 318 1.83 11.84 -14.50
N LEU A 319 0.69 12.41 -14.93
CA LEU A 319 0.40 12.64 -16.35
C LEU A 319 1.54 13.42 -17.05
N GLU A 320 2.16 14.36 -16.34
CA GLU A 320 3.35 15.09 -16.81
C GLU A 320 4.50 14.15 -17.16
N LYS A 321 4.79 13.17 -16.30
CA LYS A 321 5.82 12.17 -16.57
C LYS A 321 5.44 11.28 -17.74
N LEU A 322 4.16 10.95 -17.88
CA LEU A 322 3.66 10.19 -19.04
C LEU A 322 3.86 10.93 -20.36
N ILE A 323 3.50 12.22 -20.40
CA ILE A 323 3.68 13.05 -21.59
C ILE A 323 5.18 13.19 -21.91
N SER A 324 6.05 13.25 -20.91
CA SER A 324 7.51 13.32 -21.11
C SER A 324 8.10 12.12 -21.86
N TYR A 325 7.43 10.95 -21.80
CA TYR A 325 7.82 9.75 -22.56
C TYR A 325 7.24 9.67 -23.97
N LEU A 326 6.25 10.52 -24.29
CA LEU A 326 5.67 10.54 -25.62
C LEU A 326 6.57 11.33 -26.57
N ASP A 327 6.93 10.70 -27.68
CA ASP A 327 7.56 11.41 -28.79
C ASP A 327 6.61 12.49 -29.31
N LYS A 328 7.06 13.75 -29.28
CA LYS A 328 6.31 14.93 -29.74
C LYS A 328 5.85 14.84 -31.20
N SER A 329 6.47 13.97 -32.01
CA SER A 329 6.02 13.66 -33.37
C SER A 329 4.68 12.91 -33.41
N LYS A 330 4.32 12.20 -32.33
CA LYS A 330 3.10 11.38 -32.21
C LYS A 330 1.86 12.17 -31.80
N LEU A 331 2.02 13.44 -31.38
CA LEU A 331 0.92 14.34 -30.99
C LEU A 331 0.15 14.89 -32.21
N LYS A 332 -0.27 13.99 -33.11
CA LYS A 332 -0.83 14.31 -34.43
C LYS A 332 -2.13 15.12 -34.34
N ILE A 333 -2.98 14.83 -33.35
CA ILE A 333 -4.24 15.54 -33.15
C ILE A 333 -3.98 16.99 -32.74
N ILE A 334 -3.13 17.21 -31.74
CA ILE A 334 -2.74 18.56 -31.27
C ILE A 334 -2.13 19.36 -32.43
N ARG A 335 -1.20 18.78 -33.19
CA ARG A 335 -0.60 19.45 -34.35
C ARG A 335 -1.61 19.77 -35.47
N SER A 336 -2.65 18.95 -35.61
CA SER A 336 -3.70 19.18 -36.62
C SER A 336 -4.65 20.30 -36.19
N GLU A 337 -5.07 20.32 -34.93
CA GLU A 337 -5.97 21.36 -34.40
C GLU A 337 -5.27 22.71 -34.27
N PHE A 338 -3.98 22.70 -33.90
CA PHE A 338 -3.16 23.89 -33.72
C PHE A 338 -2.09 24.02 -34.83
N SER A 339 -2.49 23.79 -36.09
CA SER A 339 -1.58 23.86 -37.24
C SER A 339 -0.88 25.20 -37.45
N ASN A 340 -1.42 26.25 -36.81
CA ASN A 340 -0.98 27.63 -36.95
C ASN A 340 0.09 28.00 -35.93
N LEU A 341 0.30 27.16 -34.91
CA LEU A 341 1.28 27.38 -33.84
C LEU A 341 2.63 26.79 -34.25
N ASP A 342 3.70 27.45 -33.84
CA ASP A 342 5.06 26.96 -34.07
C ASP A 342 5.43 25.84 -33.08
N ALA A 343 6.64 25.30 -33.22
CA ALA A 343 7.09 24.19 -32.37
C ALA A 343 7.29 24.60 -30.90
N GLU A 344 7.61 25.86 -30.61
CA GLU A 344 7.81 26.37 -29.26
C GLU A 344 6.47 26.57 -28.55
N ASP A 345 5.47 27.09 -29.26
CA ASP A 345 4.09 27.22 -28.79
C ASP A 345 3.47 25.85 -28.49
N ILE A 346 3.68 24.87 -29.37
CA ILE A 346 3.24 23.49 -29.13
C ILE A 346 3.94 22.93 -27.89
N ASP A 347 5.21 23.23 -27.68
CA ASP A 347 5.94 22.76 -26.49
C ASP A 347 5.32 23.30 -25.20
N LEU A 348 5.02 24.61 -25.18
CA LEU A 348 4.33 25.26 -24.07
C LEU A 348 2.98 24.60 -23.76
N LEU A 349 2.21 24.24 -24.78
CA LEU A 349 0.89 23.61 -24.62
C LEU A 349 0.95 22.13 -24.19
N THR A 350 2.08 21.46 -24.41
CA THR A 350 2.21 20.03 -24.07
C THR A 350 2.68 19.78 -22.64
N ARG A 351 3.22 20.80 -21.96
CA ARG A 351 3.49 20.72 -20.52
C ARG A 351 2.21 20.90 -19.71
N LYS A 352 2.17 20.30 -18.52
CA LYS A 352 1.07 20.45 -17.58
C LYS A 352 0.94 21.92 -17.17
N GLY A 353 -0.25 22.49 -17.32
CA GLY A 353 -0.53 23.85 -16.86
C GLY A 353 -0.41 24.00 -15.34
N VAL A 354 0.07 25.17 -14.91
CA VAL A 354 0.22 25.56 -13.50
C VAL A 354 -0.92 26.52 -13.18
N PHE A 355 -1.78 26.16 -12.22
CA PHE A 355 -3.05 26.85 -11.96
C PHE A 355 -3.22 27.18 -10.47
N PRO A 356 -3.65 28.39 -10.09
CA PRO A 356 -3.77 28.80 -8.69
C PRO A 356 -5.16 28.44 -8.13
N TYR A 357 -5.35 27.17 -7.76
CA TYR A 357 -6.68 26.63 -7.38
C TYR A 357 -7.32 27.38 -6.20
N GLU A 358 -6.54 27.70 -5.16
CA GLU A 358 -6.97 28.37 -3.94
C GLU A 358 -7.31 29.84 -4.18
N TYR A 359 -6.65 30.47 -5.15
CA TYR A 359 -6.93 31.85 -5.51
C TYR A 359 -8.27 32.00 -6.23
N ILE A 360 -8.64 31.04 -7.09
CA ILE A 360 -9.87 31.09 -7.88
C ILE A 360 -11.07 30.63 -7.02
N ASP A 361 -11.51 31.52 -6.14
CA ASP A 361 -12.68 31.32 -5.26
C ASP A 361 -14.01 31.83 -5.87
N SER A 362 -13.96 32.51 -7.01
CA SER A 362 -15.08 33.17 -7.65
C SER A 362 -14.89 33.25 -9.16
N ILE A 363 -16.00 33.32 -9.90
CA ILE A 363 -15.98 33.39 -11.36
C ILE A 363 -15.40 34.71 -11.87
N ASP A 364 -15.49 35.77 -11.07
CA ASP A 364 -15.00 37.10 -11.43
C ASP A 364 -13.48 37.12 -11.61
N LYS A 365 -12.75 36.33 -10.81
CA LYS A 365 -11.29 36.18 -10.91
C LYS A 365 -10.83 35.57 -12.24
N LEU A 366 -11.69 34.81 -12.92
CA LEU A 366 -11.38 34.28 -14.25
C LEU A 366 -11.42 35.37 -15.35
N ASN A 367 -11.97 36.54 -15.05
CA ASN A 367 -12.00 37.69 -15.98
C ASN A 367 -10.82 38.65 -15.76
N GLU A 368 -9.94 38.37 -14.80
CA GLU A 368 -8.75 39.19 -14.57
C GLU A 368 -7.78 39.10 -15.75
N THR A 369 -7.15 40.22 -16.08
CA THR A 369 -6.25 40.36 -17.24
C THR A 369 -4.77 40.28 -16.87
N SER A 370 -4.48 39.96 -15.60
CA SER A 370 -3.12 39.77 -15.09
C SER A 370 -2.98 38.43 -14.38
N LEU A 371 -1.85 37.76 -14.59
CA LEU A 371 -1.50 36.58 -13.82
C LEU A 371 -1.28 36.98 -12.34
N PRO A 372 -1.90 36.29 -11.37
CA PRO A 372 -1.69 36.59 -9.95
C PRO A 372 -0.23 36.32 -9.55
N PRO A 373 0.28 37.00 -8.52
CA PRO A 373 1.62 36.78 -8.01
C PRO A 373 1.82 35.34 -7.53
N ARG A 374 3.07 34.86 -7.57
CA ARG A 374 3.43 33.46 -7.29
C ARG A 374 2.90 32.98 -5.95
N GLU A 375 2.92 33.83 -4.93
CA GLU A 375 2.46 33.52 -3.57
C GLU A 375 1.01 33.05 -3.53
N LEU A 376 0.17 33.45 -4.50
CA LEU A 376 -1.23 33.05 -4.62
C LEU A 376 -1.43 31.73 -5.37
N PHE A 377 -0.35 31.09 -5.85
CA PHE A 377 -0.35 29.71 -6.35
C PHE A 377 -0.14 28.68 -5.22
N TYR A 378 -0.34 29.05 -3.96
CA TYR A 378 -0.31 28.12 -2.83
C TYR A 378 -1.37 27.03 -2.99
N SER A 379 -0.96 25.78 -2.80
CA SER A 379 -1.82 24.59 -2.83
C SER A 379 -1.93 23.99 -1.43
N SER A 380 -3.14 23.99 -0.88
CA SER A 380 -3.49 23.37 0.40
C SER A 380 -3.34 21.84 0.39
N LEU A 381 -3.32 21.24 -0.80
CA LEU A 381 -3.11 19.80 -0.98
C LEU A 381 -1.64 19.39 -0.75
N THR A 382 -0.70 20.27 -1.10
CA THR A 382 0.74 20.03 -0.98
C THR A 382 1.40 20.86 0.12
N ASP A 383 0.67 21.83 0.68
CA ASP A 383 1.18 22.85 1.61
C ASP A 383 2.37 23.64 1.05
N GLU A 384 2.36 23.86 -0.27
CA GLU A 384 3.46 24.46 -1.02
C GLU A 384 2.93 25.45 -2.06
N THR A 385 3.73 26.49 -2.35
CA THR A 385 3.52 27.42 -3.47
C THR A 385 4.22 26.90 -4.73
N ALA A 386 3.75 27.30 -5.92
CA ALA A 386 4.41 26.96 -7.18
C ALA A 386 5.93 27.25 -7.17
N SER A 387 6.70 26.30 -7.70
CA SER A 387 8.14 26.45 -7.89
C SER A 387 8.46 27.62 -8.84
N ASP A 388 9.69 28.14 -8.79
CA ASP A 388 10.09 29.25 -9.68
C ASP A 388 9.96 28.86 -11.16
N ASP A 389 10.34 27.62 -11.51
CA ASP A 389 10.23 27.07 -12.86
C ASP A 389 8.77 26.90 -13.31
N ASP A 390 7.88 26.50 -12.41
CA ASP A 390 6.45 26.36 -12.70
C ASP A 390 5.79 27.72 -12.87
N TYR A 391 6.11 28.68 -12.02
CA TYR A 391 5.57 30.03 -12.13
C TYR A 391 6.11 30.76 -13.37
N GLN A 392 7.38 30.56 -13.72
CA GLN A 392 7.94 31.07 -14.96
C GLN A 392 7.26 30.45 -16.19
N HIS A 393 6.95 29.16 -16.14
CA HIS A 393 6.17 28.51 -17.19
C HIS A 393 4.75 29.08 -17.30
N ALA A 394 4.04 29.25 -16.17
CA ALA A 394 2.73 29.90 -16.14
C ALA A 394 2.77 31.32 -16.75
N THR A 395 3.82 32.07 -16.42
CA THR A 395 4.08 33.41 -16.96
C THR A 395 4.29 33.40 -18.46
N ASN A 396 5.07 32.44 -18.97
CA ASN A 396 5.30 32.30 -20.41
C ASN A 396 4.02 31.94 -21.16
N VAL A 397 3.21 31.01 -20.62
CA VAL A 397 1.93 30.62 -21.20
C VAL A 397 0.96 31.82 -21.22
N TRP A 398 0.80 32.53 -20.10
CA TRP A 398 -0.07 33.70 -19.97
C TRP A 398 0.31 34.87 -20.90
N ARG A 399 1.61 35.05 -21.17
CA ARG A 399 2.06 36.11 -22.09
C ARG A 399 1.86 35.73 -23.55
N ARG A 400 1.87 34.43 -23.86
CA ARG A 400 1.89 33.94 -25.24
C ARG A 400 0.50 33.72 -25.83
N PHE A 401 -0.45 33.32 -24.98
CA PHE A 401 -1.85 33.02 -25.31
C PHE A 401 -2.78 33.91 -24.49
#